data_AF-A0A2G9UYR7-F1
#
_entry.id   AF-A0A2G9UYR7-F1
#
_cell.length_a   1.000
_cell.length_b   1.000
_cell.length_c   1.000
_cell.angle_alpha   90.00
_cell.angle_beta   90.00
_cell.angle_gamma   90.00
#
_symmetry.space_group_name_H-M   'P 1'
#
loop_
_entity.id
_entity.type
_entity.pdbx_description
1 polymer ?
#
loop_
_entity_poly.entity_id
_entity_poly.type
_entity_poly.pdbx_seq_one_letter_code
_entity_poly.pdbx_strand_id
1 'polypeptide(L)'
;MVAMRKRIQHDNPHVVMHALLVLDACVKNCGHKIHAEIATREFMEEFKNLGIGSQYEDVCRFAPKVVLFLSILACWAMAFANKPEYKIVVDTHNLMKLAGFDFPSIKEADAMFSAQVRVCDACYEKISSKTSETKVVKNEPLASTSVKEDISQAEKEKLLKEKEEEDLALALAISQSEAEAKDAASLSSYNPSEMGYKGAAPSIAESPSDNLAVDDPLARYFETA
;
A
#
# COMPACT_ATOMS: atom_id res chain seq x y z
N MET A 1 -0.31 29.03 10.52
CA MET A 1 -0.10 28.89 9.06
C MET A 1 1.08 29.68 8.52
N VAL A 2 1.24 30.98 8.85
CA VAL A 2 2.35 31.82 8.32
C VAL A 2 3.74 31.21 8.48
N ALA A 3 4.09 30.71 9.68
CA ALA A 3 5.39 30.09 9.92
C ALA A 3 5.60 28.81 9.08
N MET A 4 4.53 28.07 8.77
CA MET A 4 4.62 26.86 7.96
C MET A 4 4.87 27.17 6.49
N ARG A 5 4.17 28.17 5.92
CA ARG A 5 4.41 28.63 4.55
C ARG A 5 5.88 29.00 4.33
N LYS A 6 6.50 29.70 5.29
CA LYS A 6 7.95 30.04 5.24
C LYS A 6 8.86 28.81 5.18
N ARG A 7 8.51 27.71 5.85
CA ARG A 7 9.33 26.47 5.87
C ARG A 7 9.14 25.65 4.59
N ILE A 8 7.97 25.74 3.97
CA ILE A 8 7.66 25.09 2.71
C ILE A 8 8.44 25.73 1.55
N GLN A 9 8.67 27.04 1.59
CA GLN A 9 9.45 27.78 0.59
C GLN A 9 10.96 27.83 0.87
N HIS A 10 11.47 26.94 1.73
CA HIS A 10 12.87 26.96 2.12
C HIS A 10 13.76 26.26 1.06
N ASP A 11 14.98 26.74 0.85
CA ASP A 11 15.89 26.17 -0.17
C ASP A 11 16.29 24.73 0.13
N ASN A 12 16.46 24.40 1.41
CA ASN A 12 16.79 23.04 1.84
C ASN A 12 15.60 22.08 1.66
N PRO A 13 15.71 21.05 0.79
CA PRO A 13 14.62 20.13 0.49
C PRO A 13 14.18 19.30 1.70
N HIS A 14 15.08 19.02 2.66
CA HIS A 14 14.71 18.32 3.89
C HIS A 14 13.80 19.18 4.76
N VAL A 15 14.06 20.49 4.85
CA VAL A 15 13.20 21.41 5.63
C VAL A 15 11.80 21.46 5.00
N VAL A 16 11.73 21.52 3.68
CA VAL A 16 10.45 21.48 2.94
C VAL A 16 9.71 20.18 3.19
N MET A 17 10.37 19.02 3.06
CA MET A 17 9.76 17.71 3.31
C MET A 17 9.16 17.60 4.71
N HIS A 18 9.91 18.00 5.76
CA HIS A 18 9.39 17.98 7.13
C HIS A 18 8.23 18.96 7.30
N ALA A 19 8.29 20.13 6.68
CA ALA A 19 7.20 21.10 6.72
C ALA A 19 5.93 20.56 6.04
N LEU A 20 6.06 19.83 4.93
CA LEU A 20 4.96 19.16 4.24
C LEU A 20 4.33 18.06 5.11
N LEU A 21 5.12 17.25 5.81
CA LEU A 21 4.61 16.24 6.74
C LEU A 21 3.84 16.86 7.91
N VAL A 22 4.39 17.94 8.51
CA VAL A 22 3.71 18.67 9.59
C VAL A 22 2.40 19.28 9.08
N LEU A 23 2.41 19.85 7.88
CA LEU A 23 1.22 20.40 7.25
C LEU A 23 0.15 19.33 7.01
N ASP A 24 0.52 18.16 6.47
CA ASP A 24 -0.40 17.03 6.30
C ASP A 24 -1.00 16.58 7.64
N ALA A 25 -0.17 16.47 8.68
CA ALA A 25 -0.65 16.18 10.03
C ALA A 25 -1.61 17.27 10.55
N CYS A 26 -1.34 18.56 10.33
CA CYS A 26 -2.27 19.63 10.72
C CYS A 26 -3.60 19.55 9.98
N VAL A 27 -3.60 19.25 8.68
CA VAL A 27 -4.82 19.09 7.89
C VAL A 27 -5.62 17.89 8.39
N LYS A 28 -4.94 16.78 8.75
CA LYS A 28 -5.60 15.59 9.28
C LYS A 28 -6.19 15.79 10.67
N ASN A 29 -5.55 16.57 11.53
CA ASN A 29 -5.91 16.63 12.96
C ASN A 29 -6.69 17.89 13.38
N CYS A 30 -6.57 19.03 12.69
CA CYS A 30 -7.11 20.30 13.17
C CYS A 30 -8.49 20.67 12.61
N GLY A 31 -9.00 19.90 11.63
CA GLY A 31 -10.32 20.09 11.05
C GLY A 31 -10.50 21.40 10.27
N HIS A 32 -11.74 21.89 10.24
CA HIS A 32 -12.20 22.96 9.34
C HIS A 32 -11.34 24.24 9.37
N LYS A 33 -10.85 24.65 10.55
CA LYS A 33 -10.03 25.88 10.67
C LYS A 33 -8.76 25.83 9.82
N ILE A 34 -8.11 24.67 9.76
CA ILE A 34 -6.92 24.51 8.91
C ILE A 34 -7.32 24.23 7.47
N HIS A 35 -8.42 23.50 7.24
CA HIS A 35 -8.92 23.25 5.88
C HIS A 35 -9.26 24.54 5.14
N ALA A 36 -9.91 25.50 5.80
CA ALA A 36 -10.23 26.82 5.23
C ALA A 36 -8.98 27.62 4.86
N GLU A 37 -7.91 27.53 5.65
CA GLU A 37 -6.64 28.22 5.38
C GLU A 37 -5.91 27.66 4.15
N ILE A 38 -5.95 26.34 3.95
CA ILE A 38 -5.30 25.68 2.80
C ILE A 38 -6.16 25.73 1.53
N ALA A 39 -7.49 25.80 1.66
CA ALA A 39 -8.42 25.87 0.54
C ALA A 39 -8.53 27.31 -0.03
N THR A 40 -7.43 28.05 -0.03
CA THR A 40 -7.31 29.39 -0.62
C THR A 40 -6.53 29.30 -1.93
N ARG A 41 -6.83 30.21 -2.87
CA ARG A 41 -6.16 30.21 -4.18
C ARG A 41 -4.67 30.50 -4.04
N GLU A 42 -4.37 31.48 -3.20
CA GLU A 42 -3.02 31.94 -2.92
C GLU A 42 -2.18 30.78 -2.36
N PHE A 43 -2.74 30.01 -1.42
CA PHE A 43 -2.05 28.84 -0.89
C PHE A 43 -1.88 27.73 -1.93
N MET A 44 -2.92 27.39 -2.69
CA MET A 44 -2.83 26.31 -3.67
C MET A 44 -1.89 26.63 -4.83
N GLU A 45 -1.78 27.89 -5.24
CA GLU A 45 -0.79 28.34 -6.22
C GLU A 45 0.64 28.26 -5.65
N GLU A 46 0.87 28.76 -4.43
CA GLU A 46 2.14 28.58 -3.71
C GLU A 46 2.51 27.10 -3.57
N PHE A 47 1.52 26.26 -3.27
CA PHE A 47 1.69 24.82 -3.09
C PHE A 47 2.02 24.12 -4.41
N LYS A 48 1.36 24.50 -5.51
CA LYS A 48 1.65 23.98 -6.86
C LYS A 48 3.06 24.35 -7.32
N ASN A 49 3.53 25.55 -7.00
CA ASN A 49 4.86 26.01 -7.38
C ASN A 49 5.99 25.18 -6.75
N LEU A 50 5.73 24.41 -5.69
CA LEU A 50 6.70 23.44 -5.14
C LEU A 50 6.96 22.26 -6.09
N GLY A 51 5.92 21.83 -6.81
CA GLY A 51 5.98 20.71 -7.74
C GLY A 51 6.52 21.12 -9.12
N ILE A 52 6.26 22.36 -9.54
CA ILE A 52 6.57 22.85 -10.90
C ILE A 52 7.77 23.80 -10.95
N GLY A 53 8.11 24.48 -9.84
CA GLY A 53 9.03 25.63 -9.84
C GLY A 53 10.51 25.34 -10.10
N SER A 54 10.89 24.13 -10.53
CA SER A 54 12.28 23.82 -10.91
C SER A 54 12.39 23.76 -12.42
N GLN A 55 13.28 24.59 -12.99
CA GLN A 55 13.62 24.70 -14.43
C GLN A 55 14.19 23.40 -15.05
N TYR A 56 14.14 22.28 -14.30
CA TYR A 56 14.61 20.94 -14.63
C TYR A 56 13.47 19.94 -14.37
N GLU A 57 12.34 20.12 -15.08
CA GLU A 57 11.09 19.41 -14.83
C GLU A 57 11.24 17.88 -14.88
N ASP A 58 12.07 17.33 -15.77
CA ASP A 58 12.17 15.87 -15.94
C ASP A 58 12.97 15.18 -14.84
N VAL A 59 14.08 15.79 -14.39
CA VAL A 59 14.96 15.19 -13.36
C VAL A 59 14.37 15.41 -11.96
N CYS A 60 13.67 16.53 -11.75
CA CYS A 60 13.10 16.87 -10.45
C CYS A 60 11.72 16.23 -10.19
N ARG A 61 11.05 15.67 -11.20
CA ARG A 61 9.72 15.05 -11.06
C ARG A 61 9.70 13.92 -10.04
N PHE A 62 10.78 13.15 -9.98
CA PHE A 62 10.97 12.03 -9.07
C PHE A 62 11.65 12.43 -7.76
N ALA A 63 11.92 13.73 -7.54
CA ALA A 63 12.51 14.16 -6.29
C ALA A 63 11.57 13.81 -5.12
N PRO A 64 12.09 13.31 -3.98
CA PRO A 64 11.27 12.91 -2.84
C PRO A 64 10.28 13.98 -2.39
N LYS A 65 10.69 15.27 -2.48
CA LYS A 65 9.83 16.42 -2.15
C LYS A 65 8.59 16.52 -3.06
N VAL A 66 8.74 16.24 -4.35
CA VAL A 66 7.68 16.34 -5.35
C VAL A 66 6.75 15.13 -5.20
N VAL A 67 7.32 13.93 -5.06
CA VAL A 67 6.54 12.70 -4.81
C VAL A 67 5.71 12.82 -3.53
N LEU A 68 6.30 13.34 -2.44
CA LEU A 68 5.59 13.58 -1.18
C LEU A 68 4.47 14.61 -1.35
N PHE A 69 4.75 15.73 -2.03
CA PHE A 69 3.73 16.74 -2.33
C PHE A 69 2.56 16.19 -3.15
N LEU A 70 2.83 15.41 -4.21
CA LEU A 70 1.80 14.77 -5.03
C LEU A 70 0.96 13.79 -4.21
N SER A 71 1.62 12.98 -3.36
CA SER A 71 0.93 12.07 -2.44
C SER A 71 -0.03 12.83 -1.51
N ILE A 72 0.44 13.90 -0.85
CA ILE A 72 -0.37 14.72 0.04
C ILE A 72 -1.56 15.33 -0.70
N LEU A 73 -1.31 15.92 -1.88
CA LEU A 73 -2.35 16.59 -2.67
C LEU A 73 -3.46 15.62 -3.10
N ALA A 74 -3.11 14.41 -3.52
CA ALA A 74 -4.10 13.42 -3.90
C ALA A 74 -4.87 12.85 -2.69
N CYS A 75 -4.23 12.65 -1.53
CA CYS A 75 -4.93 12.31 -0.29
C CYS A 75 -5.97 13.38 0.07
N TRP A 76 -5.60 14.66 -0.02
CA TRP A 76 -6.52 15.76 0.27
C TRP A 76 -7.63 15.87 -0.76
N ALA A 77 -7.35 15.69 -2.05
CA ALA A 77 -8.36 15.73 -3.10
C ALA A 77 -9.43 14.64 -2.90
N MET A 78 -9.03 13.42 -2.57
CA MET A 78 -9.96 12.34 -2.23
C MET A 78 -10.81 12.70 -1.03
N ALA A 79 -10.18 13.21 0.02
CA ALA A 79 -10.85 13.43 1.28
C ALA A 79 -11.71 14.73 1.31
N PHE A 80 -11.51 15.62 0.33
CA PHE A 80 -12.32 16.82 0.08
C PHE A 80 -13.28 16.69 -1.11
N ALA A 81 -13.35 15.53 -1.78
CA ALA A 81 -14.15 15.34 -3.00
C ALA A 81 -15.63 15.73 -2.86
N ASN A 82 -16.23 15.49 -1.68
CA ASN A 82 -17.65 15.77 -1.41
C ASN A 82 -17.89 17.13 -0.73
N LYS A 83 -16.88 17.99 -0.63
CA LYS A 83 -16.96 19.29 0.06
C LYS A 83 -16.70 20.43 -0.93
N PRO A 84 -17.74 21.12 -1.42
CA PRO A 84 -17.58 22.18 -2.43
C PRO A 84 -16.73 23.36 -1.94
N GLU A 85 -16.72 23.61 -0.63
CA GLU A 85 -15.88 24.63 0.02
C GLU A 85 -14.38 24.44 -0.25
N TYR A 86 -13.95 23.20 -0.54
CA TYR A 86 -12.54 22.86 -0.75
C TYR A 86 -12.28 22.38 -2.18
N LYS A 87 -13.20 22.67 -3.11
CA LYS A 87 -13.11 22.24 -4.52
C LYS A 87 -11.78 22.63 -5.17
N ILE A 88 -11.19 23.76 -4.77
CA ILE A 88 -9.90 24.22 -5.30
C ILE A 88 -8.78 23.20 -5.11
N VAL A 89 -8.80 22.41 -4.03
CA VAL A 89 -7.81 21.36 -3.78
C VAL A 89 -7.96 20.22 -4.80
N VAL A 90 -9.21 19.81 -5.04
CA VAL A 90 -9.58 18.78 -6.02
C VAL A 90 -9.24 19.23 -7.44
N ASP A 91 -9.55 20.48 -7.78
CA ASP A 91 -9.23 21.07 -9.08
C ASP A 91 -7.71 21.14 -9.30
N THR A 92 -6.95 21.51 -8.27
CA THR A 92 -5.48 21.56 -8.33
C THR A 92 -4.89 20.17 -8.58
N HIS A 93 -5.39 19.15 -7.88
CA HIS A 93 -5.00 17.76 -8.12
C HIS A 93 -5.28 17.31 -9.55
N ASN A 94 -6.47 17.60 -10.08
CA ASN A 94 -6.83 17.24 -11.45
C ASN A 94 -5.97 17.99 -12.48
N LEU A 95 -5.67 19.26 -12.23
CA LEU A 95 -4.78 20.05 -13.08
C LEU A 95 -3.36 19.47 -13.10
N MET A 96 -2.86 19.01 -11.96
CA MET A 96 -1.55 18.35 -11.87
C MET A 96 -1.54 17.01 -12.61
N LYS A 97 -2.64 16.24 -12.58
CA LYS A 97 -2.78 15.03 -13.41
C LYS A 97 -2.75 15.36 -14.91
N LEU A 98 -3.45 16.41 -15.32
CA LEU A 98 -3.44 16.88 -16.72
C LEU A 98 -2.08 17.42 -17.16
N ALA A 99 -1.30 17.97 -16.24
CA ALA A 99 0.10 18.36 -16.49
C ALA A 99 1.06 17.15 -16.58
N GLY A 100 0.55 15.93 -16.53
CA GLY A 100 1.30 14.68 -16.72
C GLY A 100 2.06 14.20 -15.48
N PHE A 101 1.74 14.71 -14.27
CA PHE A 101 2.40 14.22 -13.06
C PHE A 101 1.83 12.87 -12.66
N ASP A 102 2.71 11.87 -12.55
CA ASP A 102 2.35 10.55 -12.04
C ASP A 102 2.16 10.61 -10.53
N PHE A 103 0.92 10.40 -10.10
CA PHE A 103 0.59 10.33 -8.68
C PHE A 103 0.92 8.93 -8.15
N PRO A 104 1.61 8.82 -7.01
CA PRO A 104 1.87 7.53 -6.39
C PRO A 104 0.55 6.84 -6.02
N SER A 105 0.55 5.51 -6.01
CA SER A 105 -0.59 4.72 -5.56
C SER A 105 -0.88 5.02 -4.09
N ILE A 106 -2.00 5.69 -3.82
CA ILE A 106 -2.46 6.01 -2.47
C ILE A 106 -3.35 4.88 -1.99
N LYS A 107 -3.01 4.33 -0.81
CA LYS A 107 -3.88 3.37 -0.13
C LYS A 107 -5.00 4.14 0.55
N GLU A 108 -6.23 3.65 0.51
CA GLU A 108 -7.40 4.30 1.14
C GLU A 108 -7.18 4.64 2.62
N ALA A 109 -6.34 3.85 3.31
CA ALA A 109 -5.92 4.07 4.69
C ALA A 109 -5.20 5.43 4.90
N ASP A 110 -4.43 5.92 3.93
CA ASP A 110 -3.69 7.18 4.03
C ASP A 110 -4.61 8.41 3.86
N ALA A 111 -5.80 8.20 3.29
CA ALA A 111 -6.84 9.20 3.09
C ALA A 111 -7.84 9.30 4.26
N MET A 112 -7.78 8.42 5.25
CA MET A 112 -8.64 8.50 6.43
C MET A 112 -8.20 9.64 7.36
N PHE A 113 -9.05 10.66 7.49
CA PHE A 113 -8.88 11.80 8.42
C PHE A 113 -9.15 11.46 9.90
N SER A 114 -9.36 10.18 10.23
CA SER A 114 -9.95 9.76 11.51
C SER A 114 -8.92 9.35 12.55
N ALA A 115 -7.99 10.23 12.90
CA ALA A 115 -7.33 10.12 14.20
C ALA A 115 -8.12 10.98 15.18
N GLN A 116 -8.76 10.36 16.19
CA GLN A 116 -9.30 11.13 17.30
C GLN A 116 -8.16 11.95 17.89
N VAL A 117 -8.31 13.28 17.89
CA VAL A 117 -7.34 14.19 18.50
C VAL A 117 -7.18 13.77 19.96
N ARG A 118 -6.00 13.27 20.32
CA ARG A 118 -5.69 12.94 21.71
C ARG A 118 -5.59 14.24 22.50
N VAL A 119 -6.70 14.64 23.10
CA VAL A 119 -6.72 15.74 24.06
C VAL A 119 -6.48 15.16 25.46
N CYS A 120 -5.93 15.97 26.36
CA CYS A 120 -5.82 15.59 27.77
C CYS A 120 -7.20 15.26 28.36
N ASP A 121 -7.29 14.35 29.32
CA ASP A 121 -8.60 13.94 29.89
C ASP A 121 -9.38 15.15 30.45
N ALA A 122 -8.69 16.06 31.13
CA ALA A 122 -9.24 17.32 31.65
C ALA A 122 -9.72 18.29 30.55
N CYS A 123 -9.19 18.16 29.34
CA CYS A 123 -9.56 18.95 28.17
C CYS A 123 -10.74 18.31 27.44
N TYR A 124 -10.76 16.97 27.37
CA TYR A 124 -11.81 16.18 26.74
C TYR A 124 -13.16 16.36 27.45
N GLU A 125 -13.19 16.32 28.79
CA GLU A 125 -14.41 16.55 29.56
C GLU A 125 -14.99 17.96 29.37
N LYS A 126 -14.14 18.98 29.22
CA LYS A 126 -14.56 20.37 28.96
C LYS A 126 -15.13 20.57 27.55
N ILE A 127 -14.76 19.72 26.60
CA ILE A 127 -15.30 19.73 25.23
C ILE A 127 -16.61 18.93 25.20
N SER A 128 -16.67 17.79 25.89
CA SER A 128 -17.88 16.96 26.00
C SER A 128 -19.02 17.68 26.74
N SER A 129 -18.72 18.32 27.87
CA SER A 129 -19.70 19.05 28.71
C SER A 129 -20.31 20.28 28.06
N LYS A 130 -19.72 20.82 26.97
CA LYS A 130 -20.27 21.97 26.22
C LYS A 130 -21.23 21.57 25.09
N THR A 131 -21.42 20.29 24.83
CA THR A 131 -22.20 19.80 23.67
C THR A 131 -23.69 19.53 24.02
N SER A 132 -24.18 19.93 25.19
CA SER A 132 -25.57 19.67 25.61
C SER A 132 -26.63 20.57 24.97
N GLU A 133 -26.28 21.57 24.16
CA GLU A 133 -27.25 22.40 23.44
C GLU A 133 -26.89 22.60 21.96
N THR A 134 -26.77 21.52 21.18
CA THR A 134 -27.19 21.51 19.75
C THR A 134 -27.39 20.06 19.31
N LYS A 135 -28.57 19.81 18.71
CA LYS A 135 -29.14 18.53 18.26
C LYS A 135 -28.14 17.42 17.91
N VAL A 136 -28.30 16.31 18.62
CA VAL A 136 -27.85 14.96 18.25
C VAL A 136 -28.35 14.62 16.85
N VAL A 137 -27.43 14.46 15.89
CA VAL A 137 -27.69 13.67 14.68
C VAL A 137 -26.99 12.33 14.88
N LYS A 138 -27.79 11.30 15.18
CA LYS A 138 -27.39 9.90 15.07
C LYS A 138 -27.15 9.61 13.60
N ASN A 139 -25.95 9.20 13.21
CA ASN A 139 -25.71 8.59 11.91
C ASN A 139 -25.35 7.12 12.12
N GLU A 140 -26.36 6.25 12.04
CA GLU A 140 -26.17 4.88 11.55
C GLU A 140 -25.89 4.91 10.03
N PRO A 141 -25.16 3.91 9.50
CA PRO A 141 -24.78 3.89 8.09
C PRO A 141 -25.99 3.47 7.27
N LEU A 142 -26.57 4.42 6.53
CA LEU A 142 -27.60 4.13 5.54
C LEU A 142 -26.98 4.15 4.14
N ALA A 143 -27.00 2.98 3.52
CA ALA A 143 -26.56 2.73 2.17
C ALA A 143 -27.41 3.48 1.12
N SER A 144 -26.69 3.94 0.08
CA SER A 144 -27.01 3.97 -1.36
C SER A 144 -28.17 4.89 -1.83
N THR A 145 -28.24 5.48 -3.03
CA THR A 145 -27.67 5.23 -4.39
C THR A 145 -28.04 6.46 -5.26
N SER A 146 -27.36 6.89 -6.35
CA SER A 146 -27.35 6.28 -7.69
C SER A 146 -26.48 7.05 -8.69
N VAL A 147 -25.45 6.39 -9.23
CA VAL A 147 -25.38 6.06 -10.67
C VAL A 147 -25.12 4.55 -10.70
N LYS A 148 -26.06 3.79 -11.22
CA LYS A 148 -26.09 2.33 -11.20
C LYS A 148 -25.76 1.80 -12.58
N GLU A 149 -24.58 1.19 -12.72
CA GLU A 149 -24.50 -0.13 -13.36
C GLU A 149 -24.73 -1.13 -12.22
N ASP A 150 -25.97 -1.60 -12.10
CA ASP A 150 -26.39 -2.54 -11.05
C ASP A 150 -25.82 -3.93 -11.34
N ILE A 151 -24.57 -4.18 -10.92
CA ILE A 151 -24.08 -5.54 -10.69
C ILE A 151 -24.59 -5.94 -9.31
N SER A 152 -25.41 -6.99 -9.25
CA SER A 152 -26.04 -7.50 -8.04
C SER A 152 -24.99 -7.88 -6.99
N GLN A 153 -25.32 -7.77 -5.70
CA GLN A 153 -24.40 -8.17 -4.61
C GLN A 153 -23.88 -9.61 -4.77
N ALA A 154 -24.70 -10.49 -5.36
CA ALA A 154 -24.32 -11.86 -5.71
C ALA A 154 -23.23 -11.93 -6.78
N GLU A 155 -23.24 -11.05 -7.78
CA GLU A 155 -22.20 -10.99 -8.81
C GLU A 155 -20.89 -10.42 -8.27
N LYS A 156 -20.94 -9.45 -7.35
CA LYS A 156 -19.74 -8.92 -6.68
C LYS A 156 -19.08 -9.97 -5.80
N GLU A 157 -19.87 -10.76 -5.09
CA GLU A 157 -19.38 -11.88 -4.27
C GLU A 157 -18.84 -13.02 -5.14
N LYS A 158 -19.48 -13.31 -6.29
CA LYS A 158 -18.97 -14.27 -7.27
C LYS A 158 -17.61 -13.81 -7.85
N LEU A 159 -17.49 -12.53 -8.24
CA LEU A 159 -16.24 -11.95 -8.74
C LEU A 159 -15.11 -11.97 -7.71
N LEU A 160 -15.43 -11.70 -6.44
CA LEU A 160 -14.46 -11.77 -5.36
C LEU A 160 -13.99 -13.21 -5.14
N LYS A 161 -14.92 -14.17 -5.15
CA LYS A 161 -14.62 -15.59 -4.96
C LYS A 161 -13.82 -16.19 -6.12
N GLU A 162 -14.14 -15.80 -7.35
CA GLU A 162 -13.40 -16.18 -8.56
C GLU A 162 -11.98 -15.62 -8.53
N LYS A 163 -11.82 -14.36 -8.10
CA LYS A 163 -10.50 -13.75 -7.90
C LYS A 163 -9.68 -14.42 -6.78
N GLU A 164 -10.33 -14.81 -5.67
CA GLU A 164 -9.67 -15.55 -4.59
C GLU A 164 -9.22 -16.94 -5.04
N GLU A 165 -10.00 -17.61 -5.89
CA GLU A 165 -9.65 -18.92 -6.46
C GLU A 165 -8.48 -18.82 -7.46
N GLU A 166 -8.47 -17.79 -8.32
CA GLU A 166 -7.35 -17.52 -9.23
C GLU A 166 -6.05 -17.24 -8.47
N ASP A 167 -6.11 -16.43 -7.39
CA ASP A 167 -4.94 -16.10 -6.57
C ASP A 167 -4.40 -17.34 -5.83
N LEU A 168 -5.30 -18.21 -5.34
CA LEU A 168 -4.92 -19.48 -4.72
C LEU A 168 -4.27 -20.44 -5.72
N ALA A 169 -4.79 -20.54 -6.94
CA ALA A 169 -4.22 -21.37 -7.99
C ALA A 169 -2.81 -20.90 -8.40
N LEU A 170 -2.62 -19.57 -8.49
CA LEU A 170 -1.30 -18.99 -8.77
C LEU A 170 -0.29 -19.30 -7.67
N ALA A 171 -0.69 -19.18 -6.40
CA ALA A 171 0.18 -19.51 -5.26
C ALA A 171 0.62 -20.98 -5.26
N LEU A 172 -0.29 -21.90 -5.59
CA LEU A 172 0.03 -23.33 -5.69
C LEU A 172 1.00 -23.62 -6.84
N ALA A 173 0.84 -22.97 -8.00
CA ALA A 173 1.75 -23.13 -9.13
C ALA A 173 3.16 -22.58 -8.84
N ILE A 174 3.25 -21.44 -8.16
CA ILE A 174 4.53 -20.90 -7.68
C ILE A 174 5.16 -21.87 -6.68
N SER A 175 4.38 -22.42 -5.75
CA SER A 175 4.89 -23.37 -4.75
C SER A 175 5.33 -24.70 -5.37
N GLN A 176 4.61 -25.20 -6.39
CA GLN A 176 5.01 -26.41 -7.15
C GLN A 176 6.27 -26.16 -7.96
N SER A 177 6.36 -25.05 -8.69
CA SER A 177 7.56 -24.72 -9.48
C SER A 177 8.78 -24.45 -8.59
N GLU A 178 8.60 -23.88 -7.40
CA GLU A 178 9.67 -23.74 -6.42
C GLU A 178 10.11 -25.10 -5.85
N ALA A 179 9.16 -26.01 -5.59
CA ALA A 179 9.47 -27.37 -5.13
C ALA A 179 10.17 -28.19 -6.22
N GLU A 180 9.71 -28.13 -7.46
CA GLU A 180 10.35 -28.80 -8.61
C GLU A 180 11.73 -28.21 -8.92
N ALA A 181 11.93 -26.91 -8.73
CA ALA A 181 13.26 -26.30 -8.84
C ALA A 181 14.19 -26.75 -7.70
N LYS A 182 13.68 -26.96 -6.49
CA LYS A 182 14.45 -27.53 -5.37
C LYS A 182 14.77 -29.00 -5.60
N ASP A 183 13.85 -29.77 -6.16
CA ASP A 183 14.07 -31.18 -6.50
C ASP A 183 15.01 -31.34 -7.70
N ALA A 184 14.93 -30.47 -8.72
CA ALA A 184 15.86 -30.41 -9.83
C ALA A 184 17.26 -29.96 -9.38
N ALA A 185 17.36 -29.02 -8.43
CA ALA A 185 18.63 -28.65 -7.80
C ALA A 185 19.19 -29.79 -6.91
N SER A 186 18.32 -30.54 -6.24
CA SER A 186 18.68 -31.73 -5.46
C SER A 186 19.20 -32.85 -6.37
N LEU A 187 18.55 -33.11 -7.51
CA LEU A 187 18.99 -34.06 -8.54
C LEU A 187 20.24 -33.60 -9.29
N SER A 188 20.45 -32.29 -9.47
CA SER A 188 21.67 -31.73 -10.05
C SER A 188 22.89 -31.85 -9.13
N SER A 189 22.71 -32.18 -7.85
CA SER A 189 23.82 -32.39 -6.90
C SER A 189 24.35 -33.83 -6.88
N TYR A 190 23.68 -34.77 -7.55
CA TYR A 190 24.18 -36.14 -7.67
C TYR A 190 25.09 -36.25 -8.90
N ASN A 191 26.38 -36.02 -8.67
CA ASN A 191 27.45 -36.32 -9.62
C ASN A 191 28.02 -37.70 -9.26
N PRO A 192 27.77 -38.80 -10.02
CA PRO A 192 28.26 -40.14 -9.64
C PRO A 192 29.78 -40.33 -9.74
N SER A 193 30.56 -39.26 -9.92
CA SER A 193 31.95 -39.33 -10.40
C SER A 193 33.03 -38.91 -9.40
N GLU A 194 32.71 -38.61 -8.14
CA GLU A 194 33.76 -38.30 -7.16
C GLU A 194 33.61 -39.07 -5.84
N MET A 195 33.99 -40.35 -5.87
CA MET A 195 34.48 -41.03 -4.67
C MET A 195 35.84 -41.65 -4.98
N GLY A 196 36.88 -40.83 -4.88
CA GLY A 196 38.26 -41.25 -5.00
C GLY A 196 38.71 -42.07 -3.80
N TYR A 197 38.69 -43.40 -3.92
CA TYR A 197 39.44 -44.28 -3.04
C TYR A 197 40.83 -44.53 -3.64
N LYS A 198 41.87 -44.00 -2.98
CA LYS A 198 43.24 -44.50 -3.12
C LYS A 198 43.38 -45.75 -2.25
N GLY A 199 43.48 -46.92 -2.88
CA GLY A 199 43.80 -48.18 -2.20
C GLY A 199 44.01 -49.30 -3.21
N ALA A 200 45.18 -49.93 -3.15
CA ALA A 200 45.73 -50.86 -4.14
C ALA A 200 44.86 -52.11 -4.44
N ALA A 201 44.97 -52.62 -5.67
CA ALA A 201 44.44 -53.92 -6.08
C ALA A 201 45.13 -55.07 -5.30
N PRO A 202 44.45 -56.21 -5.10
CA PRO A 202 44.46 -57.21 -6.17
C PRO A 202 43.08 -57.85 -6.47
N SER A 203 42.98 -58.25 -7.74
CA SER A 203 42.00 -59.13 -8.38
C SER A 203 41.62 -60.35 -7.55
N ILE A 204 40.32 -60.69 -7.45
CA ILE A 204 39.72 -61.99 -7.80
C ILE A 204 38.25 -61.76 -8.22
N ALA A 205 37.83 -62.56 -9.20
CA ALA A 205 36.66 -62.48 -10.05
C ALA A 205 35.30 -62.86 -9.42
N GLU A 206 34.27 -62.71 -10.27
CA GLU A 206 32.94 -63.39 -10.31
C GLU A 206 31.70 -62.59 -9.84
N SER A 207 30.94 -62.13 -10.85
CA SER A 207 29.47 -62.00 -10.91
C SER A 207 28.77 -63.34 -10.56
N PRO A 208 27.46 -63.42 -10.17
CA PRO A 208 26.35 -62.71 -10.83
C PRO A 208 25.07 -62.39 -10.01
N SER A 209 24.19 -61.59 -10.64
CA SER A 209 22.70 -61.57 -10.61
C SER A 209 21.91 -61.50 -9.28
N ASP A 210 21.01 -60.51 -9.15
CA ASP A 210 19.56 -60.66 -9.44
C ASP A 210 18.64 -59.70 -8.64
N ASN A 211 17.64 -59.18 -9.37
CA ASN A 211 16.27 -58.83 -8.95
C ASN A 211 15.98 -57.62 -8.03
N LEU A 212 15.53 -56.55 -8.70
CA LEU A 212 14.26 -55.82 -8.51
C LEU A 212 13.40 -56.17 -7.27
N ALA A 213 13.19 -55.18 -6.40
CA ALA A 213 11.89 -54.92 -5.78
C ALA A 213 11.81 -53.47 -5.30
N VAL A 214 10.72 -52.80 -5.68
CA VAL A 214 10.35 -51.43 -5.35
C VAL A 214 9.56 -51.48 -4.04
N ASP A 215 10.05 -50.85 -2.97
CA ASP A 215 9.31 -50.76 -1.70
C ASP A 215 8.69 -49.36 -1.53
N ASP A 216 7.37 -49.31 -1.75
CA ASP A 216 6.49 -48.17 -1.51
C ASP A 216 6.13 -48.10 0.00
N PRO A 217 6.37 -46.96 0.68
CA PRO A 217 6.21 -46.82 2.13
C PRO A 217 4.75 -46.88 2.66
N LEU A 218 3.72 -47.08 1.84
CA LEU A 218 2.32 -47.13 2.29
C LEU A 218 1.89 -48.46 2.94
N ALA A 219 2.67 -49.54 2.84
CA ALA A 219 2.26 -50.86 3.35
C ALA A 219 2.30 -51.00 4.89
N ARG A 220 2.91 -50.05 5.61
CA ARG A 220 3.07 -50.14 7.08
C ARG A 220 1.87 -49.68 7.91
N TYR A 221 0.83 -49.09 7.31
CA TYR A 221 -0.27 -48.49 8.06
C TYR A 221 -1.51 -49.37 8.26
N PHE A 222 -1.52 -50.63 7.79
CA PHE A 222 -2.69 -51.52 7.93
C PHE A 222 -2.53 -52.74 8.84
N GLU A 223 -1.39 -52.92 9.53
CA GLU A 223 -1.20 -54.07 10.43
C GLU A 223 -0.74 -53.66 11.83
N THR A 224 -1.64 -53.01 12.58
CA THR A 224 -1.66 -53.11 14.04
C THR A 224 -3.11 -53.16 14.53
N ALA A 225 -3.66 -54.38 14.57
CA ALA A 225 -4.79 -54.77 15.39
C ALA A 225 -4.51 -56.16 15.95
#